data_AF-A0A2H6ABG8-F1
#
_entry.id   AF-A0A2H6ABG8-F1
#
_cell.length_a   1.000
_cell.length_b   1.000
_cell.length_c   1.000
_cell.angle_alpha   90.00
_cell.angle_beta   90.00
_cell.angle_gamma   90.00
#
_symmetry.space_group_name_H-M   'P 1'
#
loop_
_entity.id
_entity.type
_entity.pdbx_description
1 polymer ?
#
loop_
_entity_poly.entity_id
_entity_poly.type
_entity_poly.pdbx_seq_one_letter_code
_entity_poly.pdbx_strand_id
1 'polypeptide(L)'
;MPMPPYPVLCYEPGCGRPAVYKLAAEWSDGFTRELKTYGLTCADCLEKWYRKAVRSRQALRLAPGEYVGELAVYWFERGKRDVELVRECEIEAQLAQRLAQESVAGTSS
;
A
#
# COMPACT_ATOMS: atom_id res chain seq x y z
N MET A 1 -17.11 -14.99 26.06
CA MET A 1 -15.73 -15.01 25.51
C MET A 1 -15.75 -14.14 24.25
N PRO A 2 -14.91 -13.11 24.11
CA PRO A 2 -14.81 -12.40 22.83
C PRO A 2 -14.27 -13.37 21.77
N MET A 3 -14.91 -13.45 20.60
CA MET A 3 -14.39 -14.24 19.49
C MET A 3 -13.04 -13.66 19.05
N PRO A 4 -12.04 -14.51 18.76
CA PRO A 4 -10.80 -14.02 18.18
C PRO A 4 -11.11 -13.35 16.83
N PRO A 5 -10.62 -12.14 16.58
CA PRO A 5 -10.96 -11.40 15.37
C PRO A 5 -10.47 -12.14 14.12
N TYR A 6 -11.36 -12.38 13.14
CA TYR A 6 -11.07 -13.10 11.90
C TYR A 6 -9.86 -12.53 11.13
N PRO A 7 -8.86 -13.33 10.72
CA PRO A 7 -7.66 -12.87 9.98
C PRO A 7 -8.01 -11.96 8.82
N VAL A 8 -7.41 -10.75 8.79
CA VAL A 8 -7.37 -9.93 7.58
C VAL A 8 -6.32 -10.57 6.69
N LEU A 9 -6.77 -11.06 5.55
CA LEU A 9 -5.95 -11.80 4.61
C LEU A 9 -5.36 -10.85 3.57
N CYS A 10 -4.24 -11.29 3.00
CA CYS A 10 -3.64 -10.67 1.83
C CYS A 10 -4.65 -10.59 0.69
N TYR A 11 -4.74 -9.43 0.05
CA TYR A 11 -5.66 -9.18 -1.07
C TYR A 11 -5.31 -9.95 -2.34
N GLU A 12 -4.13 -10.58 -2.39
CA GLU A 12 -3.74 -11.41 -3.53
C GLU A 12 -4.67 -12.64 -3.64
N PRO A 13 -5.38 -12.79 -4.77
CA PRO A 13 -6.25 -13.95 -4.97
C PRO A 13 -5.50 -15.26 -4.80
N GLY A 14 -6.03 -16.16 -3.98
CA GLY A 14 -5.42 -17.47 -3.70
C GLY A 14 -4.24 -17.47 -2.73
N CYS A 15 -3.80 -16.31 -2.21
CA CYS A 15 -2.69 -16.28 -1.25
C CYS A 15 -3.07 -16.80 0.14
N GLY A 16 -4.20 -16.36 0.69
CA GLY A 16 -4.73 -16.85 1.97
C GLY A 16 -3.88 -16.55 3.22
N ARG A 17 -2.73 -15.89 3.08
CA ARG A 17 -1.86 -15.52 4.20
C ARG A 17 -2.35 -14.25 4.92
N PRO A 18 -2.07 -14.09 6.22
CA PRO A 18 -2.36 -12.85 6.94
C PRO A 18 -1.68 -11.65 6.28
N ALA A 19 -2.39 -10.53 6.20
CA ALA A 19 -1.79 -9.26 5.83
C ALA A 19 -0.96 -8.72 7.00
N VAL A 20 0.26 -8.29 6.69
CA VAL A 20 1.20 -7.65 7.64
C VAL A 20 1.63 -6.27 7.17
N TYR A 21 1.30 -5.90 5.92
CA TYR A 21 1.53 -4.57 5.38
C TYR A 21 0.25 -3.96 4.83
N LYS A 22 0.12 -2.65 4.98
CA LYS A 22 -0.88 -1.81 4.32
C LYS A 22 -0.18 -0.86 3.35
N LEU A 23 -0.61 -0.88 2.09
CA LEU A 23 -0.19 0.08 1.07
C LEU A 23 -1.23 1.19 1.03
N ALA A 24 -0.83 2.41 1.36
CA ALA A 24 -1.74 3.54 1.38
C ALA A 24 -1.04 4.85 1.01
N ALA A 25 -1.81 5.84 0.58
CA ALA A 25 -1.34 7.21 0.44
C ALA A 25 -2.27 8.14 1.21
N GLU A 26 -1.73 9.25 1.72
CA GLU A 26 -2.60 10.33 2.20
C GLU A 26 -3.50 10.81 1.06
N TRP A 27 -4.77 11.04 1.36
CA TRP A 27 -5.72 11.66 0.46
C TRP A 27 -6.49 12.75 1.21
N SER A 28 -6.82 13.80 0.48
CA SER A 28 -7.61 14.91 0.99
C SER A 28 -8.49 15.47 -0.12
N ASP A 29 -9.70 15.91 0.23
CA ASP A 29 -10.59 16.70 -0.64
C ASP A 29 -10.59 18.20 -0.28
N GLY A 30 -9.65 18.62 0.60
CA GLY A 30 -9.58 19.96 1.14
C GLY A 30 -10.39 20.15 2.43
N PHE A 31 -11.22 19.18 2.82
CA PHE A 31 -12.00 19.20 4.06
C PHE A 31 -11.63 18.04 4.98
N THR A 32 -11.50 16.84 4.43
CA THR A 32 -11.21 15.59 5.14
C THR A 32 -9.83 15.09 4.75
N ARG A 33 -9.13 14.44 5.68
CA ARG A 33 -7.84 13.77 5.44
C ARG A 33 -7.92 12.32 5.84
N GLU A 34 -7.57 11.42 4.93
CA GLU A 34 -7.65 9.98 5.14
C GLU A 34 -6.46 9.25 4.51
N LEU A 35 -6.27 7.97 4.87
CA LEU A 35 -5.36 7.08 4.15
C LEU A 35 -6.13 6.29 3.09
N LYS A 36 -5.96 6.68 1.83
CA LYS A 36 -6.47 5.93 0.69
C LYS A 36 -5.70 4.63 0.56
N THR A 37 -6.39 3.51 0.81
CA THR A 37 -5.79 2.17 0.79
C THR A 37 -5.74 1.62 -0.63
N TYR A 38 -4.55 1.15 -1.04
CA TYR A 38 -4.33 0.47 -2.32
C TYR A 38 -4.21 -1.06 -2.17
N GLY A 39 -3.88 -1.56 -0.98
CA GLY A 39 -3.85 -2.99 -0.70
C GLY A 39 -3.45 -3.36 0.71
N LEU A 40 -3.88 -4.54 1.17
CA LEU A 40 -3.38 -5.21 2.37
C LEU A 40 -2.67 -6.49 1.96
N THR A 41 -1.42 -6.67 2.37
CA THR A 41 -0.56 -7.70 1.77
C THR A 41 0.25 -8.45 2.82
N CYS A 42 0.54 -9.73 2.55
CA CYS A 42 1.64 -10.42 3.21
C CYS A 42 2.98 -9.91 2.68
N ALA A 43 4.10 -10.31 3.30
CA ALA A 43 5.44 -9.89 2.89
C ALA A 43 5.77 -10.32 1.45
N ASP A 44 5.46 -11.56 1.08
CA ASP A 44 5.78 -12.11 -0.25
C ASP A 44 5.00 -11.46 -1.39
N CYS A 45 3.76 -11.06 -1.13
CA CYS A 45 2.94 -10.39 -2.14
C CYS A 45 3.14 -8.86 -2.16
N LEU A 46 3.92 -8.32 -1.22
CA LEU A 46 4.10 -6.89 -1.04
C LEU A 46 4.59 -6.22 -2.32
N GLU A 47 5.64 -6.78 -2.94
CA GLU A 47 6.26 -6.17 -4.10
C GLU A 47 5.30 -6.09 -5.29
N LYS A 48 4.62 -7.20 -5.62
CA LYS A 48 3.59 -7.24 -6.68
C LYS A 48 2.52 -6.16 -6.46
N TRP A 49 2.03 -6.05 -5.24
CA TRP A 49 0.99 -5.08 -4.90
C TRP A 49 1.51 -3.65 -4.83
N TYR A 50 2.77 -3.43 -4.44
CA TYR A 50 3.40 -2.11 -4.49
C TYR A 50 3.42 -1.59 -5.93
N ARG A 51 3.84 -2.41 -6.90
CA ARG A 51 3.81 -2.02 -8.32
C ARG A 51 2.40 -1.71 -8.80
N LYS A 52 1.40 -2.52 -8.40
CA LYS A 52 0.00 -2.27 -8.72
C LYS A 52 -0.48 -0.96 -8.12
N ALA A 53 -0.16 -0.69 -6.85
CA ALA A 53 -0.53 0.52 -6.14
C ALA A 53 0.09 1.77 -6.77
N VAL A 54 1.36 1.73 -7.17
CA VAL A 54 2.02 2.82 -7.90
C VAL A 54 1.27 3.15 -9.19
N ARG A 55 0.93 2.14 -10.00
CA ARG A 55 0.15 2.33 -11.25
C ARG A 55 -1.25 2.89 -10.97
N SER A 56 -1.95 2.34 -9.98
CA SER A 56 -3.29 2.81 -9.60
C SER A 56 -3.27 4.26 -9.12
N ARG A 57 -2.26 4.65 -8.34
CA ARG A 57 -2.08 6.03 -7.89
C ARG A 57 -1.80 6.97 -9.07
N GLN A 58 -0.90 6.58 -9.98
CA GLN A 58 -0.56 7.37 -11.17
C GLN A 58 -1.75 7.55 -12.12
N ALA A 59 -2.65 6.57 -12.19
CA ALA A 59 -3.86 6.64 -12.99
C ALA A 59 -5.03 7.40 -12.31
N LEU A 60 -4.87 7.81 -11.05
CA LEU A 60 -5.92 8.48 -10.29
C LEU A 60 -6.16 9.89 -10.86
N ARG A 61 -7.39 10.17 -11.27
CA ARG A 61 -7.84 11.50 -11.64
C ARG A 61 -8.38 12.20 -10.39
N LEU A 62 -7.74 13.30 -10.01
CA LEU A 62 -8.14 14.12 -8.87
C LEU A 62 -9.15 15.17 -9.30
N ALA A 63 -10.21 15.38 -8.51
CA ALA A 63 -11.08 16.52 -8.66
C ALA A 63 -10.37 17.82 -8.21
N PRO A 64 -10.84 19.01 -8.62
CA PRO A 64 -10.28 20.27 -8.13
C PRO A 64 -10.31 20.35 -6.60
N GLY A 65 -9.16 20.66 -6.00
CA GLY A 65 -9.01 20.71 -4.53
C GLY A 65 -8.63 19.38 -3.88
N GLU A 66 -8.69 18.26 -4.61
CA GLU A 66 -8.21 16.98 -4.09
C GLU A 66 -6.68 16.87 -4.16
N TYR A 67 -6.12 16.15 -3.21
CA TYR A 67 -4.70 15.83 -3.10
C TYR A 67 -4.52 14.34 -2.84
N VAL A 68 -3.50 13.74 -3.46
CA VAL A 68 -3.02 12.41 -3.08
C VAL A 68 -1.50 12.46 -2.85
N GLY A 69 -1.10 12.13 -1.63
CA GLY A 69 0.30 12.06 -1.20
C GLY A 69 1.03 10.88 -1.81
N GLU A 70 2.28 10.67 -1.41
CA GLU A 70 3.09 9.55 -1.88
C GLU A 70 2.51 8.21 -1.44
N LEU A 71 2.81 7.16 -2.22
CA LEU A 71 2.51 5.80 -1.79
C LEU A 71 3.47 5.42 -0.66
N ALA A 72 2.91 4.94 0.45
CA ALA A 72 3.64 4.50 1.61
C ALA A 72 3.28 3.05 1.97
N VAL A 73 4.23 2.36 2.60
CA VAL A 73 4.09 1.02 3.16
C VAL A 73 4.00 1.20 4.67
N TYR A 74 2.96 0.65 5.27
CA TYR A 74 2.76 0.69 6.71
C TYR A 74 2.79 -0.71 7.28
N TRP A 75 3.39 -0.88 8.46
CA TRP A 75 3.19 -2.09 9.25
C TRP A 75 1.71 -2.18 9.65
N PHE A 76 1.06 -3.25 9.22
CA PHE A 76 -0.36 -3.47 9.49
C PHE A 76 -0.52 -4.32 10.74
N GLU A 77 -0.94 -3.66 11.82
CA GLU A 77 -1.35 -4.31 13.04
C GLU A 77 -2.87 -4.15 13.23
N ARG A 78 -3.54 -5.23 13.61
CA ARG A 78 -4.99 -5.20 13.80
C ARG A 78 -5.39 -4.43 15.03
N GLY A 79 -6.52 -3.74 14.93
CA GLY A 79 -7.04 -2.91 16.02
C GLY A 79 -6.34 -1.57 16.14
N LYS A 80 -5.24 -1.34 15.42
CA LYS A 80 -4.62 -0.03 15.25
C LYS A 80 -5.40 0.78 14.22
N ARG A 81 -5.63 2.05 14.53
CA ARG A 81 -6.18 3.01 13.57
C ARG A 81 -5.11 3.44 12.60
N ASP A 82 -5.53 3.97 11.47
CA ASP A 82 -4.66 4.47 10.41
C ASP A 82 -3.60 5.48 10.89
N VAL A 83 -3.95 6.33 11.86
CA VAL A 83 -3.04 7.32 12.47
C VAL A 83 -1.99 6.70 13.40
N GLU A 84 -2.15 5.43 13.78
CA GLU A 84 -1.24 4.69 14.66
C GLU A 84 -0.31 3.74 13.88
N LEU A 85 -0.46 3.67 12.55
CA LEU A 85 0.35 2.78 11.73
C LEU A 85 1.75 3.36 11.53
N VAL A 86 2.75 2.49 11.63
CA VAL A 86 4.15 2.86 11.44
C VAL A 86 4.50 2.74 9.97
N ARG A 87 5.05 3.83 9.39
CA ARG A 87 5.53 3.85 8.01
C ARG A 87 6.90 3.17 7.92
N GLU A 88 7.04 2.25 6.98
CA GLU A 88 8.24 1.44 6.73
C GLU A 88 9.08 2.03 5.61
N CYS A 89 9.71 3.18 5.87
CA CYS A 89 10.45 3.94 4.86
C CYS A 89 11.59 3.14 4.19
N GLU A 90 12.23 2.22 4.93
CA GLU A 90 13.29 1.38 4.36
C GLU A 90 12.73 0.41 3.31
N ILE A 91 11.61 -0.25 3.63
CA ILE A 91 10.94 -1.17 2.71
C ILE A 91 10.46 -0.41 1.46
N GLU A 92 9.89 0.78 1.64
CA GLU A 92 9.50 1.65 0.52
C GLU A 92 10.67 1.95 -0.41
N ALA A 93 11.81 2.38 0.15
CA ALA A 93 13.01 2.70 -0.62
C ALA A 93 13.50 1.49 -1.42
N GLN A 94 13.55 0.30 -0.80
CA GLN A 94 13.94 -0.94 -1.47
C GLN A 94 12.98 -1.30 -2.62
N LEU A 95 11.67 -1.20 -2.39
CA LEU A 95 10.66 -1.49 -3.40
C LEU A 95 10.71 -0.50 -4.58
N ALA A 96 10.90 0.79 -4.29
CA ALA A 96 11.06 1.82 -5.30
C ALA A 96 12.32 1.58 -6.16
N GLN A 97 13.44 1.23 -5.53
CA GLN A 97 14.69 0.88 -6.23
C GLN A 97 14.51 -0.33 -7.15
N ARG A 98 13.88 -1.42 -6.67
CA ARG A 98 13.62 -2.61 -7.50
C ARG A 98 12.72 -2.30 -8.69
N LEU A 99 11.64 -1.53 -8.47
CA LEU A 99 10.75 -1.12 -9.55
C LEU A 99 11.47 -0.25 -10.61
N ALA A 100 12.37 0.63 -10.19
CA ALA A 100 13.19 1.41 -11.11
C ALA A 100 14.16 0.53 -11.91
N GLN A 101 14.80 -0.45 -11.28
CA GLN A 101 15.71 -1.40 -11.94
C GLN A 101 14.98 -2.26 -13.00
N GLU A 102 13.76 -2.73 -12.71
CA GLU A 102 12.95 -3.48 -13.68
C GLU A 102 12.62 -2.65 -14.93
N SER A 103 12.39 -1.35 -14.76
CA SER A 103 12.05 -0.44 -15.86
C SER A 103 13.25 -0.21 -16.80
N VAL A 104 14.47 -0.19 -16.26
CA VAL A 104 15.71 -0.11 -17.05
C VAL A 104 15.98 -1.42 -17.80
N ALA A 105 15.76 -2.58 -17.15
CA ALA A 105 15.97 -3.88 -17.76
C ALA A 105 15.02 -4.17 -18.94
N GLY A 106 13.79 -3.65 -18.90
CA GLY A 106 12.80 -3.82 -19.98
C GLY A 106 13.03 -2.97 -21.24
N THR A 107 14.03 -2.07 -21.24
CA THR A 107 14.32 -1.18 -22.40
C THR A 107 15.45 -1.72 -23.29
N SER A 108 16.00 -2.90 -22.96
CA SER A 108 17.12 -3.55 -23.67
C SER A 108 16.68 -4.81 -24.42
N SER A 109 15.62 -4.73 -25.23
CA SER A 109 15.21 -5.82 -26.15
C SER A 109 14.67 -5.27 -27.45
#